data_AF-A0A7C3WDA9-F1
#
_entry.id   AF-A0A7C3WDA9-F1
#
_cell.length_a   1.000
_cell.length_b   1.000
_cell.length_c   1.000
_cell.angle_alpha   90.00
_cell.angle_beta   90.00
_cell.angle_gamma   90.00
#
_symmetry.space_group_name_H-M   'P 1'
#
loop_
_entity.id
_entity.type
_entity.pdbx_description
1 polymer ?
#
loop_
_entity_poly.entity_id
_entity_poly.type
_entity_poly.pdbx_seq_one_letter_code
_entity_poly.pdbx_strand_id
1 'polypeptide(L)' 'MRKIIVLSFDIPRNKSTLRVNIWRQLKLIGAELRLGSYWALPFSIKNLVDIKNIAKEIKNSGGDAEIIIGEKVV' A
#
# COMPACT_ATOMS: atom_id res chain seq x y z
N MET A 1 16.07 6.46 13.82
CA MET A 1 15.62 5.59 12.71
C MET A 1 14.36 6.18 12.10
N ARG A 2 14.13 6.07 10.78
CA ARG A 2 12.92 6.64 10.15
C ARG A 2 11.82 5.58 10.14
N LYS A 3 10.72 5.87 10.83
CA LYS A 3 9.51 5.04 10.84
C LYS A 3 8.88 5.00 9.45
N ILE A 4 8.43 3.83 9.02
CA ILE A 4 7.85 3.59 7.70
C ILE A 4 6.49 2.92 7.83
N ILE A 5 5.66 3.13 6.82
CA ILE A 5 4.41 2.41 6.59
C ILE A 5 4.66 1.51 5.38
N VAL A 6 4.33 0.24 5.52
CA VAL A 6 4.41 -0.77 4.46
C VAL A 6 3.02 -1.30 4.19
N LEU A 7 2.62 -1.33 2.91
CA LEU A 7 1.42 -1.98 2.42
C LEU A 7 1.82 -3.20 1.59
N SER A 8 1.36 -4.37 2.03
CA SER A 8 1.40 -5.63 1.28
C SER A 8 -0.03 -5.99 0.90
N PHE A 9 -0.27 -6.49 -0.32
CA PHE A 9 -1.61 -6.84 -0.75
C PHE A 9 -1.61 -7.89 -1.85
N ASP A 10 -2.74 -8.60 -1.96
CA ASP A 10 -3.07 -9.45 -3.10
C ASP A 10 -4.42 -9.04 -3.71
N ILE A 11 -4.50 -9.05 -5.03
CA ILE A 11 -5.71 -8.70 -5.79
C ILE A 11 -6.04 -9.81 -6.77
N PRO A 12 -7.26 -10.39 -6.74
CA PRO A 12 -7.67 -11.49 -7.60
C PRO A 12 -7.34 -11.26 -9.08
N ARG A 13 -6.82 -12.28 -9.77
CA ARG A 13 -6.29 -12.16 -11.14
C ARG A 13 -7.30 -11.62 -12.16
N ASN A 14 -8.59 -11.83 -11.97
CA ASN A 14 -9.65 -11.29 -12.84
C ASN A 14 -9.92 -9.78 -12.65
N LYS A 15 -9.33 -9.12 -11.64
CA LYS A 15 -9.52 -7.68 -11.33
C LYS A 15 -8.36 -6.82 -11.82
N SER A 16 -8.08 -6.85 -13.13
CA SER A 16 -6.99 -6.07 -13.75
C SER A 16 -7.17 -4.56 -13.58
N THR A 17 -8.39 -4.04 -13.76
CA THR A 17 -8.71 -2.61 -13.58
C THR A 17 -8.41 -2.13 -12.17
N LEU A 18 -8.76 -2.94 -11.15
CA LEU A 18 -8.48 -2.62 -9.75
C LEU A 18 -6.96 -2.52 -9.51
N ARG A 19 -6.17 -3.49 -9.99
CA ARG A 19 -4.70 -3.44 -9.85
C ARG A 19 -4.10 -2.15 -10.41
N VAL A 20 -4.53 -1.75 -11.61
CA VAL A 20 -4.05 -0.51 -12.24
C VAL A 20 -4.50 0.71 -11.42
N ASN A 21 -5.73 0.72 -10.91
CA ASN A 21 -6.23 1.81 -10.07
C ASN A 21 -5.41 1.96 -8.78
N ILE A 22 -5.23 0.86 -8.05
CA ILE A 22 -4.43 0.83 -6.81
C ILE A 22 -2.98 1.26 -7.08
N TRP A 23 -2.37 0.79 -8.17
CA TRP A 23 -1.04 1.23 -8.57
C TRP A 23 -0.97 2.76 -8.78
N ARG A 24 -1.95 3.34 -9.48
CA ARG A 24 -2.01 4.81 -9.69
C ARG A 24 -2.18 5.56 -8.37
N GLN A 25 -3.07 5.11 -7.49
CA GLN A 25 -3.26 5.72 -6.17
C GLN A 25 -1.97 5.69 -5.34
N LEU A 26 -1.27 4.57 -5.32
CA LEU A 26 0.00 4.42 -4.62
C LEU A 26 1.08 5.36 -5.18
N LYS A 27 1.16 5.48 -6.51
CA LYS A 27 2.08 6.44 -7.15
C LYS A 27 1.71 7.88 -6.82
N LEU A 28 0.43 8.24 -6.77
CA LEU A 28 -0.04 9.59 -6.44
C LEU A 28 0.34 10.02 -5.02
N ILE A 29 0.30 9.10 -4.05
CA ILE A 29 0.69 9.39 -2.66
C ILE A 29 2.20 9.29 -2.41
N GLY A 30 2.99 9.07 -3.47
CA GLY A 30 4.44 8.97 -3.39
C GLY A 30 4.95 7.65 -2.81
N ALA A 31 4.12 6.59 -2.81
CA ALA A 31 4.56 5.29 -2.33
C ALA A 31 5.56 4.68 -3.31
N GLU A 32 6.59 4.04 -2.76
CA GLU A 32 7.62 3.38 -3.54
C GLU A 32 7.44 1.86 -3.48
N LEU A 33 7.40 1.23 -4.66
CA LEU A 33 7.46 -0.22 -4.76
C LEU A 33 8.87 -0.69 -4.39
N ARG A 34 8.96 -1.60 -3.42
CA ARG A 34 10.21 -2.17 -2.91
C ARG A 34 10.21 -3.67 -3.13
N LEU A 35 11.35 -4.18 -3.62
CA LEU A 35 11.61 -5.62 -3.84
C LEU A 35 10.45 -6.35 -4.57
N GLY A 36 9.74 -5.64 -5.45
CA GLY A 36 8.65 -6.16 -6.26
C GLY A 36 7.39 -6.61 -5.50
N SER A 37 7.32 -6.46 -4.18
CA SER A 37 6.29 -7.13 -3.35
C SER A 37 5.54 -6.20 -2.39
N TYR A 38 6.14 -5.09 -1.96
CA TYR A 38 5.48 -4.20 -1.00
C TYR A 38 5.69 -2.73 -1.32
N TRP A 39 4.74 -1.91 -0.87
CA TRP A 39 4.75 -0.47 -1.08
C TRP A 39 5.08 0.25 0.22
N ALA A 40 6.04 1.17 0.16
CA ALA A 40 6.54 1.85 1.35
C ALA A 40 6.36 3.37 1.28
N LEU A 41 6.05 3.97 2.44
CA LEU A 41 5.96 5.41 2.65
C LEU A 41 6.64 5.80 3.97
N PRO A 42 7.17 7.05 4.08
CA PRO A 42 7.55 7.58 5.39
C PRO A 42 6.30 7.70 6.27
N PHE A 43 6.47 7.42 7.57
CA PHE A 43 5.37 7.53 8.51
C PHE A 43 4.91 8.99 8.66
N SER A 44 3.63 9.22 8.39
CA SER A 44 2.89 10.44 8.73
C SER A 44 1.41 10.07 8.92
N ILE A 45 0.66 10.89 9.68
CA ILE A 45 -0.78 10.66 9.88
C ILE A 45 -1.51 10.65 8.53
N LYS A 46 -1.18 11.59 7.64
CA LYS A 46 -1.73 11.67 6.29
C LYS A 46 -1.49 10.37 5.50
N ASN A 47 -0.24 9.92 5.44
CA ASN A 47 0.12 8.69 4.69
C ASN A 47 -0.57 7.45 5.27
N LEU A 48 -0.73 7.39 6.59
CA LEU A 48 -1.44 6.28 7.24
C LEU A 48 -2.93 6.26 6.88
N VAL A 49 -3.58 7.42 6.84
CA VAL A 49 -4.98 7.54 6.41
C VAL A 49 -5.12 7.14 4.93
N ASP A 50 -4.26 7.67 4.06
CA ASP A 50 -4.26 7.35 2.63
C ASP A 50 -4.09 5.84 2.39
N ILE A 51 -3.13 5.20 3.07
CA ILE A 51 -2.89 3.75 2.97
C ILE A 51 -4.04 2.92 3.54
N LYS A 52 -4.66 3.34 4.65
CA LYS A 52 -5.85 2.66 5.20
C LYS A 52 -7.02 2.68 4.23
N ASN A 53 -7.23 3.79 3.51
CA ASN A 53 -8.29 3.89 2.51
C ASN A 53 -8.04 2.94 1.35
N ILE A 54 -6.81 2.89 0.82
CA ILE A 54 -6.40 1.95 -0.23
C ILE A 54 -6.58 0.49 0.22
N ALA A 55 -6.11 0.14 1.41
CA ALA A 55 -6.26 -1.22 1.95
C ALA A 55 -7.74 -1.62 2.11
N LYS A 56 -8.60 -0.67 2.53
CA LYS A 56 -10.04 -0.90 2.62
C LYS A 56 -10.68 -1.09 1.24
N GLU A 57 -10.28 -0.32 0.23
CA GLU A 57 -10.75 -0.50 -1.16
C GLU A 57 -10.39 -1.89 -1.69
N ILE A 58 -9.16 -2.35 -1.46
CA ILE A 58 -8.68 -3.69 -1.85
C ILE A 58 -9.56 -4.77 -1.19
N LYS A 59 -9.75 -4.69 0.14
CA LYS A 59 -10.56 -5.66 0.89
C LYS A 59 -12.02 -5.67 0.47
N ASN A 60 -12.63 -4.49 0.31
CA ASN A 60 -14.01 -4.36 -0.18
C ASN A 60 -14.19 -4.91 -1.59
N SER A 61 -13.10 -4.94 -2.37
CA SER A 61 -13.07 -5.53 -3.69
C SER A 61 -12.63 -7.00 -3.70
N GLY A 62 -12.66 -7.69 -2.56
CA GLY A 62 -12.36 -9.13 -2.46
C GLY A 62 -10.89 -9.51 -2.64
N GLY A 63 -9.98 -8.54 -2.50
CA GLY A 63 -8.55 -8.83 -2.29
C GLY A 63 -8.20 -8.85 -0.81
N ASP A 64 -6.92 -8.99 -0.51
CA ASP A 64 -6.40 -8.91 0.85
C ASP A 64 -5.30 -7.84 0.96
N ALA A 65 -5.14 -7.26 2.14
CA ALA A 65 -4.18 -6.19 2.40
C ALA A 65 -3.75 -6.15 3.86
N GLU A 66 -2.46 -5.96 4.07
CA GLU A 66 -1.82 -5.80 5.37
C GLU A 66 -1.04 -4.49 5.43
N ILE A 67 -1.17 -3.78 6.55
CA ILE A 67 -0.44 -2.54 6.82
C ILE A 67 0.51 -2.81 7.98
N ILE A 68 1.79 -2.64 7.74
CA ILE A 68 2.86 -2.82 8.74
C ILE A 68 3.47 -1.46 9.02
N ILE A 69 3.65 -1.15 10.30
CA ILE A 69 4.38 0.03 10.74
C ILE A 69 5.67 -0.45 11.39
N GLY A 70 6.81 -0.02 10.86
CA GLY A 70 8.10 -0.47 11.33
C GLY A 70 9.16 0.62 11.21
N GLU A 71 10.40 0.23 11.41
CA GLU A 71 11.56 1.11 11.26
C GLU A 71 12.46 0.59 10.15
N LYS A 72 12.95 1.50 9.30
CA LYS A 72 14.00 1.15 8.34
C LYS A 72 15.35 1.10 9.06
N VAL A 73 15.96 -0.09 9.07
CA VAL A 73 17.22 -0.37 9.79
C VAL A 73 18.44 -0.33 8.87
N VAL A 74 18.26 -0.56 7.57
CA VAL A 74 19.32 -0.57 6.54
C VAL A 74 18.85 0.20 5.30
#